data_AF-A0A9Q9M1Z9-F1
#
_entry.id   AF-A0A9Q9M1Z9-F1
#
_cell.length_a   1.000
_cell.length_b   1.000
_cell.length_c   1.000
_cell.angle_alpha   90.00
_cell.angle_beta   90.00
_cell.angle_gamma   90.00
#
_symmetry.space_group_name_H-M   'P 1'
#
loop_
_entity.id
_entity.type
_entity.pdbx_description
1 polymer ?
#
loop_
_entity_poly.entity_id
_entity_poly.type
_entity_poly.pdbx_seq_one_letter_code
_entity_poly.pdbx_strand_id
1 'polypeptide(L)'
;MPDRQSAEFQLRPLEAEDLATMAGWFQNVTDLACFDRAARSPLSLPAIAQAWIPPAGPAPDTSKCWFAIVTNTNALCGIAGLESISMVNRDAIIALFIEQSRRRQGIGIRSLALLLDFAFRQIGLNRITSYYRADNTRSEELTTRAGFATEGRMRAAWYAEGRYFDMITVGLLREEWEAGRRVLAQELDACVKASFHGAEITGWAWPPGPEDPPAG
;
A
#
# COMPACT_ATOMS: atom_id res chain seq x y z
N MET A 1 -28.78 -7.11 1.46
CA MET A 1 -27.40 -6.59 1.35
C MET A 1 -27.43 -5.49 0.31
N PRO A 2 -26.87 -4.29 0.55
CA PRO A 2 -26.88 -3.27 -0.48
C PRO A 2 -25.98 -3.72 -1.63
N ASP A 3 -26.49 -3.50 -2.83
CA ASP A 3 -25.93 -3.82 -4.13
C ASP A 3 -24.45 -3.39 -4.21
N ARG A 4 -23.51 -4.33 -4.19
CA ARG A 4 -22.12 -4.02 -4.53
C ARG A 4 -22.07 -3.91 -6.05
N GLN A 5 -22.19 -2.70 -6.57
CA GLN A 5 -21.87 -2.44 -7.98
C GLN A 5 -20.40 -2.80 -8.24
N SER A 6 -20.12 -3.36 -9.41
CA SER A 6 -18.75 -3.64 -9.82
C SER A 6 -17.92 -2.35 -9.78
N ALA A 7 -16.81 -2.36 -9.06
CA ALA A 7 -15.94 -1.19 -8.90
C ALA A 7 -14.52 -1.53 -9.32
N GLU A 8 -13.92 -0.66 -10.11
CA GLU A 8 -12.57 -0.85 -10.62
C GLU A 8 -11.69 0.32 -10.19
N PHE A 9 -10.49 -0.06 -9.72
CA PHE A 9 -9.47 0.84 -9.24
C PHE A 9 -8.16 0.49 -9.91
N GLN A 10 -7.30 1.49 -10.06
CA GLN A 10 -6.06 1.35 -10.78
C GLN A 10 -4.90 1.88 -9.95
N LEU A 11 -3.78 1.17 -9.97
CA LEU A 11 -2.50 1.62 -9.47
C LEU A 11 -1.69 2.13 -10.65
N ARG A 12 -1.31 3.40 -10.63
CA ARG A 12 -0.41 3.99 -11.63
C ARG A 12 0.76 4.68 -10.92
N PRO A 13 1.89 4.92 -11.60
CA PRO A 13 2.96 5.74 -11.03
C PRO A 13 2.41 7.02 -10.41
N LEU A 14 2.95 7.39 -9.25
CA LEU A 14 2.58 8.64 -8.58
C LEU A 14 3.13 9.83 -9.38
N GLU A 15 2.28 10.79 -9.72
CA GLU A 15 2.63 11.93 -10.56
C GLU A 15 2.57 13.25 -9.79
N ALA A 16 3.19 14.30 -10.33
CA ALA A 16 3.20 15.64 -9.71
C ALA A 16 1.80 16.22 -9.49
N GLU A 17 0.85 15.89 -10.35
CA GLU A 17 -0.55 16.32 -10.24
C GLU A 17 -1.29 15.72 -9.03
N ASP A 18 -0.89 14.53 -8.56
CA ASP A 18 -1.52 13.87 -7.42
C ASP A 18 -1.19 14.57 -6.10
N LEU A 19 -0.05 15.25 -6.05
CA LEU A 19 0.48 15.85 -4.83
C LEU A 19 -0.45 16.90 -4.23
N ALA A 20 -1.21 17.61 -5.06
CA ALA A 20 -2.18 18.60 -4.60
C ALA A 20 -3.30 17.96 -3.77
N THR A 21 -3.82 16.81 -4.24
CA THR A 21 -4.83 16.04 -3.50
C THR A 21 -4.22 15.40 -2.25
N MET A 22 -3.02 14.82 -2.35
CA MET A 22 -2.30 14.24 -1.20
C MET A 22 -2.05 15.27 -0.10
N ALA A 23 -1.68 16.50 -0.47
CA ALA A 23 -1.47 17.60 0.47
C ALA A 23 -2.74 17.86 1.31
N GLY A 24 -3.92 17.80 0.69
CA GLY A 24 -5.20 17.93 1.37
C GLY A 24 -5.42 16.84 2.44
N TRP A 25 -5.04 15.59 2.16
CA TRP A 25 -5.14 14.51 3.13
C TRP A 25 -4.20 14.71 4.33
N PHE A 26 -2.97 15.19 4.06
CA PHE A 26 -1.94 15.36 5.08
C PHE A 26 -2.17 16.59 5.98
N GLN A 27 -3.18 17.42 5.69
CA GLN A 27 -3.66 18.44 6.62
C GLN A 27 -4.45 17.84 7.80
N ASN A 28 -5.01 16.63 7.65
CA ASN A 28 -5.58 15.89 8.78
C ASN A 28 -4.46 15.23 9.59
N VAL A 29 -3.87 16.01 10.50
CA VAL A 29 -2.70 15.57 11.31
C VAL A 29 -2.97 14.33 12.16
N THR A 30 -4.22 14.13 12.60
CA THR A 30 -4.59 12.93 13.39
C THR A 30 -4.55 11.68 12.54
N ASP A 31 -5.06 11.76 11.31
CA ASP A 31 -5.05 10.63 10.37
C ASP A 31 -3.62 10.38 9.82
N LEU A 32 -2.89 11.45 9.50
CA LEU A 32 -1.48 11.38 9.11
C LEU A 32 -0.62 10.74 10.20
N ALA A 33 -0.86 11.05 11.47
CA ALA A 33 -0.14 10.48 12.60
C ALA A 33 -0.36 8.96 12.80
N CYS A 34 -1.35 8.37 12.13
CA CYS A 34 -1.55 6.92 12.08
C CYS A 34 -0.76 6.24 10.95
N PHE A 35 -0.28 7.01 9.97
CA PHE A 35 0.37 6.53 8.75
C PHE A 35 1.86 6.91 8.68
N ASP A 36 2.17 8.22 8.77
CA ASP A 36 3.52 8.72 8.54
C ASP A 36 4.37 8.66 9.82
N ARG A 37 5.56 8.06 9.67
CA ARG A 37 6.55 7.92 10.72
C ARG A 37 7.57 9.06 10.77
N ALA A 38 7.78 9.73 9.64
CA ALA A 38 8.84 10.70 9.41
C ALA A 38 8.31 12.14 9.46
N ALA A 39 7.18 12.42 8.80
CA ALA A 39 6.62 13.76 8.69
C ALA A 39 5.16 13.78 9.17
N ARG A 40 4.95 14.16 10.44
CA ARG A 40 3.61 14.31 11.04
C ARG A 40 3.11 15.76 11.05
N SER A 41 3.83 16.64 10.37
CA SER A 41 3.49 18.04 10.20
C SER A 41 2.95 18.24 8.79
N PRO A 42 1.84 18.99 8.60
CA PRO A 42 1.37 19.35 7.28
C PRO A 42 2.49 20.06 6.52
N LEU A 43 2.75 19.58 5.32
CA LEU A 43 3.76 20.14 4.43
C LEU A 43 3.07 21.03 3.39
N SER A 44 3.74 22.10 2.98
CA SER A 44 3.32 22.87 1.80
C SER A 44 3.48 22.02 0.53
N LEU A 45 2.76 22.36 -0.55
CA LEU A 45 2.86 21.63 -1.81
C LEU A 45 4.32 21.52 -2.33
N PRO A 46 5.16 22.59 -2.29
CA PRO A 46 6.57 22.47 -2.65
C PRO A 46 7.35 21.49 -1.76
N ALA A 47 7.08 21.46 -0.46
CA ALA A 47 7.75 20.55 0.48
C ALA A 47 7.31 19.09 0.26
N ILE A 48 6.03 18.85 -0.07
CA ILE A 48 5.54 17.52 -0.47
C ILE A 48 6.20 17.08 -1.78
N ALA A 49 6.27 17.96 -2.77
CA ALA A 49 6.94 17.65 -4.03
C ALA A 49 8.40 17.25 -3.81
N GLN A 50 9.14 17.99 -2.97
CA GLN A 50 10.52 17.63 -2.63
C GLN A 50 10.65 16.28 -1.92
N ALA A 51 9.67 15.91 -1.08
CA ALA A 51 9.71 14.67 -0.31
C ALA A 51 9.29 13.43 -1.11
N TRP A 52 8.32 13.57 -2.03
CA TRP A 52 7.70 12.46 -2.75
C TRP A 52 8.18 12.31 -4.20
N ILE A 53 8.64 13.39 -4.81
CA ILE A 53 9.22 13.40 -6.15
C ILE A 53 10.69 13.80 -5.98
N PRO A 54 11.59 12.81 -5.85
CA PRO A 54 13.00 13.13 -5.75
C PRO A 54 13.43 13.93 -6.98
N PRO A 55 14.33 14.92 -6.82
CA PRO A 55 14.81 15.71 -7.94
C PRO A 55 15.42 14.79 -8.99
N ALA A 56 15.29 15.16 -10.26
CA ALA A 56 15.85 14.40 -11.37
C ALA A 56 17.37 14.21 -11.16
N GLY A 57 17.75 12.98 -10.79
CA GLY A 57 19.13 12.54 -10.67
C GLY A 57 19.60 11.85 -11.96
N PRO A 58 20.88 11.50 -12.05
CA PRO A 58 21.43 10.78 -13.20
C PRO A 58 20.83 9.36 -13.36
N ALA A 59 20.24 8.81 -12.30
CA ALA A 59 19.55 7.52 -12.31
C ALA A 59 18.32 7.58 -11.38
N PRO A 60 17.25 6.83 -11.68
CA PRO A 60 16.08 6.73 -10.80
C PRO A 60 16.45 6.04 -9.48
N ASP A 61 15.85 6.48 -8.38
CA ASP A 61 15.95 5.81 -7.09
C ASP A 61 15.15 4.50 -7.15
N THR A 62 15.85 3.37 -7.11
CA THR A 62 15.25 2.03 -7.14
C THR A 62 14.99 1.45 -5.76
N SER A 63 15.33 2.20 -4.69
CA SER A 63 15.07 1.79 -3.32
C SER A 63 13.62 2.02 -2.89
N LYS A 64 12.82 2.70 -3.71
CA LYS A 64 11.41 3.01 -3.45
C LYS A 64 10.59 2.98 -4.74
N CYS A 65 9.32 2.62 -4.62
CA CYS A 65 8.34 2.84 -5.68
C CYS A 65 6.97 3.14 -5.07
N TRP A 66 6.28 4.15 -5.63
CA TRP A 66 4.99 4.62 -5.14
C TRP A 66 3.97 4.71 -6.27
N PHE A 67 2.75 4.30 -5.95
CA PHE A 67 1.62 4.27 -6.87
C PHE A 67 0.47 5.09 -6.31
N ALA A 68 -0.12 5.91 -7.18
CA ALA A 68 -1.44 6.48 -6.99
C ALA A 68 -2.50 5.38 -7.16
N ILE A 69 -3.45 5.29 -6.23
CA ILE A 69 -4.65 4.46 -6.35
C ILE A 69 -5.78 5.35 -6.84
N VAL A 70 -6.29 5.11 -8.05
CA VAL A 70 -7.32 5.95 -8.68
C VAL A 70 -8.57 5.13 -9.05
N THR A 71 -9.73 5.79 -9.12
CA THR A 71 -10.93 5.21 -9.76
C THR A 71 -10.80 5.18 -11.29
N ASN A 72 -11.73 4.52 -11.97
CA ASN A 72 -11.87 4.61 -13.43
C ASN A 72 -12.12 6.04 -13.97
N THR A 73 -12.57 6.97 -13.13
CA THR A 73 -12.71 8.39 -13.47
C THR A 73 -11.46 9.20 -13.12
N ASN A 74 -10.33 8.53 -12.87
CA ASN A 74 -9.05 9.09 -12.44
C ASN A 74 -9.11 9.89 -11.12
N ALA A 75 -10.09 9.60 -10.25
CA ALA A 75 -10.17 10.22 -8.94
C ALA A 75 -9.24 9.52 -7.95
N LEU A 76 -8.27 10.25 -7.39
CA LEU A 76 -7.30 9.72 -6.45
C LEU A 76 -7.98 9.28 -5.13
N CYS A 77 -7.78 8.03 -4.75
CA CYS A 77 -8.39 7.36 -3.60
C CYS A 77 -7.37 6.97 -2.52
N GLY A 78 -6.09 6.95 -2.85
CA GLY A 78 -5.03 6.58 -1.93
C GLY A 78 -3.67 6.48 -2.62
N ILE A 79 -2.69 6.03 -1.86
CA ILE A 79 -1.33 5.73 -2.33
C ILE A 79 -0.85 4.42 -1.72
N ALA A 80 -0.07 3.67 -2.47
CA ALA A 80 0.60 2.45 -1.99
C ALA A 80 2.03 2.42 -2.50
N GLY A 81 2.96 1.87 -1.73
CA GLY A 81 4.34 1.83 -2.16
C GLY A 81 5.21 0.86 -1.38
N LEU A 82 6.38 0.61 -1.97
CA LEU A 82 7.48 -0.10 -1.34
C LEU A 82 8.59 0.90 -1.04
N GLU A 83 9.19 0.76 0.12
CA GLU A 83 10.31 1.56 0.58
C GLU A 83 11.46 0.69 1.06
N SER A 84 12.68 1.24 1.07
CA SER A 84 13.88 0.53 1.54
C SER A 84 14.08 -0.82 0.84
N ILE A 85 13.79 -0.87 -0.47
CA ILE A 85 13.96 -2.07 -1.28
C ILE A 85 15.45 -2.45 -1.28
N SER A 86 15.77 -3.63 -0.75
CA SER A 86 17.10 -4.21 -0.79
C SER A 86 17.09 -5.42 -1.71
N MET A 87 17.73 -5.31 -2.87
CA MET A 87 17.88 -6.45 -3.78
C MET A 87 18.90 -7.48 -3.26
N VAL A 88 19.77 -7.11 -2.33
CA VAL A 88 20.71 -8.02 -1.67
C VAL A 88 19.97 -8.94 -0.70
N ASN A 89 19.14 -8.37 0.17
CA ASN A 89 18.37 -9.14 1.16
C ASN A 89 17.03 -9.65 0.61
N ARG A 90 16.60 -9.12 -0.54
CA ARG A 90 15.29 -9.35 -1.15
C ARG A 90 14.17 -8.98 -0.18
N ASP A 91 14.23 -7.79 0.41
CA ASP A 91 13.19 -7.29 1.29
C ASP A 91 12.82 -5.83 1.00
N ALA A 92 11.66 -5.42 1.51
CA ALA A 92 11.18 -4.05 1.48
C ALA A 92 10.18 -3.79 2.61
N ILE A 93 9.89 -2.51 2.84
CA ILE A 93 8.80 -2.04 3.69
C ILE A 93 7.63 -1.67 2.79
N ILE A 94 6.43 -2.18 3.08
CA ILE A 94 5.21 -1.81 2.36
C ILE A 94 4.38 -0.80 3.15
N ALA A 95 3.87 0.19 2.44
CA ALA A 95 3.02 1.23 2.99
C ALA A 95 1.77 1.45 2.12
N LEU A 96 0.66 1.77 2.77
CA LEU A 96 -0.62 2.04 2.14
C LEU A 96 -1.36 3.13 2.90
N PHE A 97 -1.88 4.11 2.18
CA PHE A 97 -2.81 5.11 2.68
C PHE A 97 -4.04 5.15 1.79
N ILE A 98 -5.23 5.13 2.40
CA ILE A 98 -6.51 5.27 1.71
C ILE A 98 -7.22 6.51 2.27
N GLU A 99 -7.72 7.36 1.37
CA GLU A 99 -8.55 8.51 1.71
C GLU A 99 -9.70 8.08 2.63
N GLN A 100 -9.94 8.84 3.69
CA GLN A 100 -10.94 8.51 4.71
C GLN A 100 -12.33 8.20 4.13
N SER A 101 -12.77 8.95 3.12
CA SER A 101 -14.08 8.78 2.47
C SER A 101 -14.18 7.48 1.64
N ARG A 102 -13.04 6.89 1.28
CA ARG A 102 -12.90 5.69 0.43
C ARG A 102 -12.60 4.40 1.21
N ARG A 103 -12.42 4.50 2.53
CA ARG A 103 -12.15 3.34 3.40
C ARG A 103 -13.34 2.40 3.47
N ARG A 104 -13.08 1.13 3.79
CA ARG A 104 -14.08 0.05 3.93
C ARG A 104 -14.85 -0.30 2.65
N GLN A 105 -14.38 0.18 1.48
CA GLN A 105 -14.93 -0.17 0.16
C GLN A 105 -14.16 -1.32 -0.51
N GLY A 106 -13.26 -1.99 0.20
CA GLY A 106 -12.44 -3.07 -0.35
C GLY A 106 -11.22 -2.64 -1.16
N ILE A 107 -11.02 -1.32 -1.36
CA ILE A 107 -9.88 -0.74 -2.09
C ILE A 107 -8.55 -1.13 -1.45
N GLY A 108 -8.38 -0.85 -0.16
CA GLY A 108 -7.09 -1.02 0.51
C GLY A 108 -6.55 -2.44 0.48
N ILE A 109 -7.38 -3.46 0.74
CA ILE A 109 -6.95 -4.86 0.72
C ILE A 109 -6.60 -5.34 -0.69
N ARG A 110 -7.28 -4.83 -1.72
CA ARG A 110 -7.00 -5.20 -3.12
C ARG A 110 -5.75 -4.51 -3.64
N SER A 111 -5.57 -3.23 -3.32
CA SER A 111 -4.33 -2.50 -3.63
C SER A 111 -3.13 -3.12 -2.92
N LEU A 112 -3.29 -3.52 -1.64
CA LEU A 112 -2.26 -4.24 -0.90
C LEU A 112 -1.94 -5.58 -1.56
N ALA A 113 -2.96 -6.39 -1.87
CA ALA A 113 -2.76 -7.70 -2.50
C ALA A 113 -2.07 -7.60 -3.87
N LEU A 114 -2.49 -6.65 -4.72
CA LEU A 114 -1.84 -6.38 -6.00
C LEU A 114 -0.38 -5.95 -5.82
N LEU A 115 -0.08 -5.10 -4.83
CA LEU A 115 1.28 -4.64 -4.56
C LEU A 115 2.17 -5.75 -3.97
N LEU A 116 1.61 -6.64 -3.14
CA LEU A 116 2.31 -7.83 -2.64
C LEU A 116 2.64 -8.79 -3.79
N ASP A 117 1.66 -9.06 -4.67
CA ASP A 117 1.88 -9.85 -5.88
C ASP A 117 3.01 -9.27 -6.71
N PHE A 118 3.01 -7.96 -6.92
CA PHE A 118 4.08 -7.27 -7.65
C PHE A 118 5.44 -7.43 -6.94
N ALA A 119 5.48 -7.20 -5.63
CA ALA A 119 6.71 -7.28 -4.84
C ALA A 119 7.34 -8.69 -4.87
N PHE A 120 6.53 -9.73 -4.69
CA PHE A 120 7.01 -11.10 -4.71
C PHE A 120 7.25 -11.59 -6.14
N ARG A 121 6.31 -11.44 -7.08
CA ARG A 121 6.41 -12.10 -8.38
C ARG A 121 7.19 -11.30 -9.42
N GLN A 122 7.08 -9.98 -9.43
CA GLN A 122 7.75 -9.13 -10.42
C GLN A 122 9.12 -8.66 -9.94
N ILE A 123 9.21 -8.10 -8.72
CA ILE A 123 10.49 -7.61 -8.19
C ILE A 123 11.38 -8.76 -7.73
N GLY A 124 10.79 -9.87 -7.27
CA GLY A 124 11.55 -11.02 -6.80
C GLY A 124 11.94 -10.94 -5.33
N LEU A 125 11.20 -10.18 -4.50
CA LEU A 125 11.47 -10.09 -3.06
C LEU A 125 11.11 -11.40 -2.34
N ASN A 126 11.76 -11.68 -1.21
CA ASN A 126 11.47 -12.84 -0.35
C ASN A 126 10.63 -12.45 0.86
N ARG A 127 10.68 -11.19 1.27
CA ARG A 127 10.09 -10.71 2.53
C ARG A 127 9.54 -9.29 2.38
N ILE A 128 8.36 -9.07 2.97
CA ILE A 128 7.77 -7.74 3.10
C ILE A 128 7.50 -7.45 4.56
N THR A 129 7.91 -6.27 5.02
CA THR A 129 7.64 -5.79 6.38
C THR A 129 6.65 -4.63 6.33
N SER A 130 5.78 -4.52 7.33
CA SER A 130 5.00 -3.31 7.56
C SER A 130 5.00 -2.95 9.05
N TYR A 131 4.66 -1.70 9.34
CA TYR A 131 4.59 -1.18 10.69
C TYR A 131 3.29 -0.42 10.88
N TYR A 132 2.67 -0.59 12.04
CA TYR A 132 1.52 0.23 12.42
C TYR A 132 1.51 0.54 13.90
N ARG A 133 0.82 1.61 14.25
CA ARG A 133 0.59 2.02 15.63
C ARG A 133 -0.34 1.02 16.32
N ALA A 134 -0.06 0.62 17.56
CA ALA A 134 -0.77 -0.47 18.24
C ALA A 134 -2.28 -0.23 18.47
N ASP A 135 -2.78 0.98 18.34
CA ASP A 135 -4.20 1.35 18.41
C ASP A 135 -4.86 1.47 17.01
N ASN A 136 -4.11 1.26 15.93
CA ASN A 136 -4.61 1.31 14.56
C ASN A 136 -5.18 -0.06 14.16
N THR A 137 -6.39 -0.36 14.65
CA THR A 137 -7.09 -1.61 14.36
C THR A 137 -7.35 -1.84 12.87
N ARG A 138 -7.42 -0.77 12.06
CA ARG A 138 -7.61 -0.90 10.61
C ARG A 138 -6.38 -1.50 9.93
N SER A 139 -5.19 -1.09 10.34
CA SER A 139 -3.94 -1.65 9.83
C SER A 139 -3.72 -3.08 10.33
N GLU A 140 -4.10 -3.37 11.58
CA GLU A 140 -4.12 -4.73 12.12
C GLU A 140 -5.03 -5.65 11.28
N GLU A 141 -6.32 -5.29 11.13
CA GLU A 141 -7.28 -6.04 10.31
C GLU A 141 -6.78 -6.26 8.86
N LEU A 142 -6.24 -5.20 8.25
CA LEU A 142 -5.73 -5.24 6.87
C LEU A 142 -4.53 -6.20 6.72
N THR A 143 -3.54 -6.09 7.61
CA THR A 143 -2.31 -6.89 7.55
C THR A 143 -2.58 -8.34 7.91
N THR A 144 -3.37 -8.60 8.96
CA THR A 144 -3.80 -9.96 9.33
C THR A 144 -4.56 -10.63 8.19
N ARG A 145 -5.50 -9.92 7.55
CA ARG A 145 -6.26 -10.46 6.41
C ARG A 145 -5.38 -10.75 5.19
N ALA A 146 -4.32 -9.97 4.98
CA ALA A 146 -3.34 -10.23 3.93
C ALA A 146 -2.34 -11.36 4.26
N GLY A 147 -2.41 -11.95 5.45
CA GLY A 147 -1.59 -13.08 5.87
C GLY A 147 -0.31 -12.72 6.62
N PHE A 148 -0.10 -11.45 6.99
CA PHE A 148 1.09 -11.05 7.75
C PHE A 148 1.11 -11.66 9.15
N ALA A 149 2.30 -12.06 9.60
CA ALA A 149 2.57 -12.48 10.97
C ALA A 149 3.10 -11.30 11.82
N THR A 150 2.72 -11.26 13.10
CA THR A 150 3.30 -10.30 14.06
C THR A 150 4.66 -10.79 14.52
N GLU A 151 5.68 -9.94 14.39
CA GLU A 151 7.06 -10.30 14.69
C GLU A 151 7.62 -9.54 15.90
N GLY A 152 7.03 -8.39 16.22
CA GLY A 152 7.52 -7.61 17.34
C GLY A 152 6.62 -6.46 17.75
N ARG A 153 6.84 -6.01 18.99
CA ARG A 153 6.22 -4.82 19.57
C ARG A 153 7.31 -3.90 20.10
N MET A 154 7.50 -2.79 19.42
CA MET A 154 8.47 -1.77 19.81
C MET A 154 7.78 -0.78 20.78
N ARG A 155 8.12 -0.90 22.07
CA ARG A 155 7.51 -0.09 23.13
C ARG A 155 7.85 1.38 22.96
N ALA A 156 6.85 2.26 23.08
CA ALA A 156 7.00 3.71 22.95
C ALA A 156 7.75 4.17 21.68
N ALA A 157 7.59 3.44 20.57
CA ALA A 157 8.31 3.71 19.32
C ALA A 157 7.56 4.65 18.35
N TRP A 158 6.37 5.12 18.71
CA TRP A 158 5.56 5.99 17.87
C TRP A 158 4.99 7.18 18.67
N TYR A 159 5.51 8.39 18.46
CA TYR A 159 4.99 9.60 19.10
C TYR A 159 3.89 10.24 18.26
N ALA A 160 2.74 10.48 18.86
CA ALA A 160 1.62 11.20 18.26
C ALA A 160 0.74 11.80 19.36
N GLU A 161 0.10 12.94 19.08
CA GLU A 161 -0.95 13.49 19.96
C GLU A 161 -0.49 13.68 21.43
N GLY A 162 0.76 14.10 21.63
CA GLY A 162 1.31 14.36 22.97
C GLY A 162 1.71 13.12 23.77
N ARG A 163 1.63 11.91 23.20
CA ARG A 163 1.99 10.66 23.89
C ARG A 163 2.72 9.67 22.99
N TYR A 164 3.32 8.67 23.63
CA TYR A 164 3.92 7.54 22.93
C TYR A 164 2.96 6.37 22.83
N PHE A 165 2.95 5.75 21.66
CA PHE A 165 2.29 4.50 21.35
C PHE A 165 3.35 3.44 21.04
N ASP A 166 2.96 2.19 21.22
CA ASP A 166 3.77 1.08 20.74
C ASP A 166 3.61 0.93 19.23
N MET A 167 4.66 0.49 18.57
CA MET A 167 4.63 0.14 17.15
C MET A 167 4.65 -1.37 17.01
N ILE A 168 3.73 -1.90 16.22
CA ILE A 168 3.67 -3.32 15.87
C ILE A 168 4.41 -3.50 14.56
N THR A 169 5.33 -4.46 14.54
CA THR A 169 6.07 -4.89 13.36
C THR A 169 5.47 -6.19 12.88
N VAL A 170 5.10 -6.24 11.60
CA VAL A 170 4.58 -7.42 10.95
C VAL A 170 5.39 -7.77 9.71
N GLY A 171 5.53 -9.07 9.44
CA GLY A 171 6.24 -9.60 8.29
C GLY A 171 5.39 -10.59 7.49
N LEU A 172 5.66 -10.66 6.19
CA LEU A 172 5.09 -11.66 5.28
C LEU A 172 6.21 -12.20 4.39
N LEU A 173 6.35 -13.52 4.36
CA LEU A 173 7.28 -14.22 3.49
C LEU A 173 6.62 -14.58 2.17
N ARG A 174 7.44 -14.73 1.13
CA ARG A 174 7.00 -15.17 -0.21
C ARG A 174 6.17 -16.45 -0.14
N GLU A 175 6.67 -17.48 0.55
CA GLU A 175 6.02 -18.79 0.61
C GLU A 175 4.65 -18.71 1.29
N GLU A 176 4.52 -17.89 2.33
CA GLU A 176 3.25 -17.63 3.03
C GLU A 176 2.25 -16.93 2.11
N TRP A 177 2.72 -15.93 1.35
CA TRP A 177 1.90 -15.25 0.35
C TRP A 177 1.44 -16.20 -0.76
N GLU A 178 2.35 -17.00 -1.31
CA GLU A 178 2.04 -17.95 -2.38
C GLU A 178 1.02 -19.02 -1.92
N ALA A 179 1.11 -19.47 -0.67
CA ALA A 179 0.15 -20.38 -0.07
C ALA A 179 -1.23 -19.73 0.19
N GLY A 180 -1.26 -18.47 0.61
CA GLY A 180 -2.49 -17.77 1.03
C GLY A 180 -3.24 -16.99 -0.07
N ARG A 181 -2.52 -16.53 -1.12
CA ARG A 181 -3.04 -15.55 -2.08
C ARG A 181 -4.32 -15.99 -2.81
N ARG A 182 -4.45 -17.29 -3.11
CA ARG A 182 -5.66 -17.84 -3.76
C ARG A 182 -6.89 -17.85 -2.85
N VAL A 183 -6.70 -18.13 -1.56
CA VAL A 183 -7.78 -18.08 -0.57
C VAL A 183 -8.27 -16.63 -0.43
N LEU A 184 -7.34 -15.68 -0.32
CA LEU A 184 -7.68 -14.25 -0.26
C LEU A 184 -8.40 -13.78 -1.55
N ALA A 185 -7.97 -14.25 -2.73
CA ALA A 185 -8.62 -13.91 -3.99
C ALA A 185 -10.07 -14.42 -4.06
N GLN A 186 -10.32 -15.64 -3.58
CA GLN A 186 -11.67 -16.21 -3.49
C GLN A 186 -12.54 -15.47 -2.48
N GLU A 187 -11.99 -15.15 -1.30
CA GLU A 187 -12.67 -14.42 -0.24
C GLU A 187 -13.10 -13.02 -0.69
N LEU A 188 -12.24 -12.34 -1.45
CA LEU A 188 -12.48 -10.96 -1.80
C LEU A 188 -13.57 -10.76 -2.85
N ASP A 189 -13.92 -11.78 -3.65
CA ASP A 189 -14.80 -11.70 -4.82
C ASP A 189 -14.24 -10.85 -5.98
N ALA A 190 -14.81 -11.04 -7.18
CA ALA A 190 -14.41 -10.34 -8.41
C ALA A 190 -15.24 -9.06 -8.68
N CYS A 191 -16.11 -8.65 -7.75
CA CYS A 191 -16.96 -7.47 -7.91
C CYS A 191 -16.14 -6.18 -7.83
N VAL A 192 -15.18 -6.12 -6.91
CA VAL A 192 -14.19 -5.03 -6.90
C VAL A 192 -12.88 -5.53 -7.48
N LYS A 193 -12.23 -4.72 -8.33
CA LYS A 193 -10.94 -5.05 -8.95
C LYS A 193 -9.93 -3.94 -8.74
N ALA A 194 -8.68 -4.32 -8.52
CA ALA A 194 -7.53 -3.43 -8.60
C ALA A 194 -6.62 -3.91 -9.72
N SER A 195 -6.09 -3.04 -10.57
CA SER A 195 -5.11 -3.40 -11.59
C SER A 195 -4.01 -2.35 -11.70
N PHE A 196 -2.87 -2.67 -12.32
CA PHE A 196 -1.97 -1.59 -12.75
C PHE A 196 -2.54 -0.90 -14.01
N HIS A 197 -2.35 0.42 -14.13
CA HIS A 197 -2.73 1.20 -15.31
C HIS A 197 -1.58 1.29 -16.33
N GLY A 198 -1.92 1.31 -17.62
CA GLY A 198 -1.00 1.36 -18.76
C GLY A 198 -1.51 0.42 -19.86
N ALA A 199 -1.65 0.92 -21.09
CA ALA A 199 -2.51 0.37 -22.15
C ALA A 199 -2.29 -1.10 -22.58
N GLU A 200 -1.31 -1.81 -22.03
CA GLU A 200 -0.89 -3.14 -22.48
C GLU A 200 -0.54 -4.13 -21.35
N ILE A 201 -0.75 -3.79 -20.07
CA ILE A 201 -0.40 -4.69 -18.96
C ILE A 201 -1.49 -5.76 -18.79
N THR A 202 -1.43 -6.81 -19.59
CA THR A 202 -2.23 -8.02 -19.39
C THR A 202 -1.72 -8.79 -18.17
N GLY A 203 -2.62 -9.23 -17.28
CA GLY A 203 -2.30 -10.17 -16.19
C GLY A 203 -2.06 -9.58 -14.79
N TRP A 204 -1.90 -8.26 -14.62
CA TRP A 204 -1.71 -7.66 -13.28
C TRP A 204 -2.99 -7.02 -12.74
N ALA A 205 -3.88 -7.88 -12.24
CA ALA A 205 -5.09 -7.48 -11.57
C ALA A 205 -5.34 -8.34 -10.32
N TRP A 206 -6.11 -7.79 -9.40
CA TRP A 206 -6.60 -8.47 -8.23
C TRP A 206 -8.14 -8.38 -8.14
N PRO A 207 -8.85 -9.51 -7.95
CA PRO A 207 -8.30 -10.88 -7.87
C PRO A 207 -7.65 -11.32 -9.20
N PRO A 208 -6.68 -12.27 -9.15
CA PRO A 208 -5.96 -12.68 -10.34
C PRO A 208 -6.85 -13.38 -11.36
N GLY A 209 -6.53 -13.22 -12.65
CA GLY A 209 -7.24 -13.87 -13.75
C GLY A 209 -6.94 -15.38 -13.85
N PRO A 210 -7.73 -16.13 -14.63
CA PRO A 210 -7.55 -17.58 -14.80
C PRO A 210 -6.23 -17.96 -15.51
N GLU A 211 -5.61 -17.04 -16.24
CA GLU A 211 -4.33 -17.24 -16.93
C GLU A 211 -3.10 -16.90 -16.07
N ASP A 212 -3.31 -16.50 -14.82
CA ASP A 212 -2.21 -16.17 -13.91
C ASP A 212 -1.48 -17.48 -13.52
N PRO A 213 -0.19 -17.66 -13.86
CA PRO A 213 0.47 -18.96 -13.73
C PRO A 213 0.40 -19.46 -12.29
N PRO A 214 0.23 -20.78 -12.09
CA PRO A 214 0.23 -21.36 -10.75
C PRO A 214 1.51 -20.94 -10.01
N ALA A 215 1.38 -20.68 -8.71
CA ALA A 215 2.55 -20.60 -7.84
C ALA A 215 3.39 -21.86 -8.09
N GLY A 216 4.60 -21.64 -8.65
CA GLY A 216 5.52 -22.69 -9.04
C GLY A 216 6.12 -23.38 -7.84
#